data_AF-A0A5C6M3R1-F1
#
_entry.id   AF-A0A5C6M3R1-F1
#
_cell.length_a   1.000
_cell.length_b   1.000
_cell.length_c   1.000
_cell.angle_alpha   90.00
_cell.angle_beta   90.00
_cell.angle_gamma   90.00
#
_symmetry.space_group_name_H-M   'P 1'
#
loop_
_entity.id
_entity.type
_entity.pdbx_description
1 polymer ?
#
loop_
_entity_poly.entity_id
_entity_poly.type
_entity_poly.pdbx_seq_one_letter_code
_entity_poly.pdbx_strand_id
1 'polypeptide(L)'
;MHEKIRAGSLSRTRRILRAAAIESQTGVAAMNAGLKTHWEPQPAGAAWVSQIVEEYCSRNSVLRDFAGLLATHTGTRLTDWIDHLEVCTADGLPDAGFTLAADGWYEHSGALLPPIRVSGRRILVLRVDSVSDFAVTCS
;
A
#
# COMPACT_ATOMS: atom_id res chain seq x y z
N MET A 1 5.16 -57.37 56.67
CA MET A 1 6.21 -56.34 56.81
C MET A 1 7.05 -56.35 55.54
N HIS A 2 6.63 -55.64 54.49
CA HIS A 2 7.43 -55.36 53.30
C HIS A 2 6.93 -54.04 52.69
N GLU A 3 7.87 -53.30 52.13
CA GLU A 3 7.99 -51.86 52.05
C GLU A 3 7.10 -51.15 51.02
N LYS A 4 6.75 -49.88 51.31
CA LYS A 4 6.03 -48.95 50.44
C LYS A 4 6.93 -48.44 49.31
N ILE A 5 6.44 -48.42 48.06
CA ILE A 5 6.99 -47.54 47.02
C ILE A 5 5.95 -46.45 46.73
N ARG A 6 6.33 -45.19 47.00
CA ARG A 6 5.55 -43.98 46.76
C ARG A 6 5.53 -43.62 45.28
N ALA A 7 4.37 -43.16 44.82
CA ALA A 7 4.14 -42.57 43.51
C ALA A 7 5.06 -41.37 43.24
N GLY A 8 5.74 -41.40 42.09
CA GLY A 8 6.59 -40.33 41.58
C GLY A 8 5.77 -39.19 40.97
N SER A 9 6.18 -37.97 41.31
CA SER A 9 5.62 -36.67 40.96
C SER A 9 5.65 -36.37 39.45
N LEU A 10 4.48 -36.25 38.83
CA LEU A 10 4.28 -35.64 37.52
C LEU A 10 4.25 -34.10 37.66
N SER A 11 5.40 -33.43 37.71
CA SER A 11 5.43 -31.95 37.70
C SER A 11 6.74 -31.35 37.20
N ARG A 12 7.27 -31.83 36.06
CA ARG A 12 8.48 -31.22 35.47
C ARG A 12 8.43 -30.85 33.99
N THR A 13 7.39 -31.25 33.25
CA THR A 13 7.39 -31.05 31.78
C THR A 13 6.66 -29.79 31.31
N ARG A 14 5.82 -29.13 32.13
CA ARG A 14 5.11 -27.89 31.71
C ARG A 14 5.89 -26.59 31.88
N ARG A 15 7.02 -26.59 32.61
CA ARG A 15 7.75 -25.34 32.90
C ARG A 15 8.71 -24.92 31.79
N ILE A 16 9.26 -25.89 31.05
CA ILE A 16 10.29 -25.64 30.03
C ILE A 16 9.69 -25.03 28.75
N LEU A 17 8.44 -25.40 28.40
CA LEU A 17 7.76 -24.87 27.21
C LEU A 17 7.35 -23.39 27.32
N ARG A 18 7.21 -22.83 28.53
CA ARG A 18 6.90 -21.39 28.71
C ARG A 18 8.13 -20.48 28.58
N ALA A 19 9.34 -20.96 28.89
CA ALA A 19 10.55 -20.14 28.83
C ALA A 19 11.02 -19.90 27.39
N ALA A 20 11.02 -20.95 26.54
CA ALA A 20 11.44 -20.85 25.14
C ALA A 20 10.50 -19.96 24.28
N ALA A 21 9.22 -19.86 24.63
CA ALA A 21 8.26 -18.98 23.95
C ALA A 21 8.45 -17.49 24.31
N ILE A 22 9.01 -17.19 25.48
CA ILE A 22 9.28 -15.81 25.92
C ILE A 22 10.58 -15.29 25.32
N GLU A 23 11.62 -16.14 25.22
CA GLU A 23 12.90 -15.79 24.57
C GLU A 23 12.76 -15.57 23.06
N SER A 24 11.81 -16.26 22.41
CA SER A 24 11.54 -16.07 20.97
C SER A 24 10.77 -14.79 20.65
N GLN A 25 9.99 -14.23 21.60
CA GLN A 25 9.26 -12.97 21.40
C GLN A 25 10.14 -11.73 21.64
N THR A 26 11.24 -11.86 22.37
CA THR A 26 12.14 -10.73 22.69
C THR A 26 12.97 -10.29 21.48
N GLY A 27 13.30 -11.20 20.57
CA GLY A 27 14.01 -10.89 19.32
C GLY A 27 13.15 -10.13 18.30
N VAL A 28 11.86 -10.48 18.18
CA VAL A 28 10.94 -9.84 17.21
C VAL A 28 10.59 -8.40 17.65
N ALA A 29 10.44 -8.17 18.95
CA ALA A 29 10.21 -6.82 19.49
C ALA A 29 11.40 -5.89 19.28
N ALA A 30 12.64 -6.40 19.40
CA ALA A 30 13.85 -5.64 19.14
C ALA A 30 14.05 -5.31 17.65
N MET A 31 13.61 -6.19 16.73
CA MET A 31 13.66 -5.94 15.28
C MET A 31 12.71 -4.79 14.84
N ASN A 32 11.62 -4.54 15.57
CA ASN A 32 10.66 -3.46 15.26
C ASN A 32 11.00 -2.12 15.94
N ALA A 33 11.99 -2.08 16.84
CA ALA A 33 12.36 -0.88 17.58
C ALA A 33 13.03 0.23 16.72
N GLY A 34 13.29 -0.06 15.44
CA GLY A 34 14.03 0.81 14.52
C GLY A 34 13.18 1.65 13.54
N LEU A 35 11.87 1.41 13.41
CA LEU A 35 11.03 2.18 12.48
C LEU A 35 10.50 3.45 13.16
N LYS A 36 11.38 4.45 13.32
CA LYS A 36 10.96 5.82 13.70
C LYS A 36 10.35 6.58 12.53
N THR A 37 9.44 5.96 11.77
CA THR A 37 8.66 6.63 10.75
C THR A 37 7.27 6.85 11.32
N HIS A 38 7.04 8.02 11.92
CA HIS A 38 5.69 8.41 12.29
C HIS A 38 4.91 8.62 10.99
N TRP A 39 4.06 7.66 10.64
CA TRP A 39 3.15 7.82 9.51
C TRP A 39 2.08 8.83 9.91
N GLU A 40 1.90 9.84 9.07
CA GLU A 40 0.84 10.83 9.21
C GLU A 40 -0.01 10.85 7.93
N PRO A 41 -1.34 11.01 8.07
CA PRO A 41 -2.21 11.16 6.90
C PRO A 41 -1.76 12.31 6.00
N GLN A 42 -1.84 12.11 4.68
CA GLN A 42 -1.50 13.11 3.67
C GLN A 42 -2.75 13.53 2.87
N PRO A 43 -3.71 14.25 3.49
CA PRO A 43 -5.00 14.54 2.88
C PRO A 43 -4.91 15.46 1.66
N ALA A 44 -3.93 16.38 1.63
CA ALA A 44 -3.73 17.29 0.50
C ALA A 44 -3.33 16.53 -0.77
N GLY A 45 -2.32 15.65 -0.67
CA GLY A 45 -1.90 14.77 -1.77
C GLY A 45 -3.02 13.85 -2.25
N ALA A 46 -3.75 13.21 -1.33
CA ALA A 46 -4.86 12.35 -1.66
C ALA A 46 -6.00 13.11 -2.38
N ALA A 47 -6.36 14.30 -1.89
CA ALA A 47 -7.40 15.13 -2.50
C ALA A 47 -7.00 15.61 -3.90
N TRP A 48 -5.74 16.02 -4.08
CA TRP A 48 -5.23 16.44 -5.38
C TRP A 48 -5.30 15.29 -6.40
N VAL A 49 -4.85 14.08 -6.03
CA VAL A 49 -4.93 12.91 -6.91
C VAL A 49 -6.39 12.57 -7.24
N SER A 50 -7.29 12.59 -6.26
CA SER A 50 -8.72 12.35 -6.48
C SER A 50 -9.32 13.36 -7.47
N GLN A 51 -8.99 14.64 -7.34
CA GLN A 51 -9.48 15.69 -8.25
C GLN A 51 -9.00 15.48 -9.69
N ILE A 52 -7.73 15.13 -9.90
CA ILE A 52 -7.18 14.86 -11.23
C ILE A 52 -7.84 13.63 -11.87
N VAL A 53 -8.01 12.56 -11.10
CA VAL A 53 -8.68 11.34 -11.58
C VAL A 53 -10.14 11.62 -11.93
N GLU A 54 -10.85 12.39 -11.12
CA GLU A 54 -12.21 12.83 -11.42
C GLU A 54 -12.29 13.67 -12.70
N GLU A 55 -11.35 14.61 -12.89
CA GLU A 55 -11.25 15.37 -14.14
C GLU A 55 -11.11 14.42 -15.35
N TYR A 56 -10.28 13.38 -15.25
CA TYR A 56 -10.03 12.47 -16.37
C TYR A 56 -11.26 11.59 -16.65
N CYS A 57 -11.91 11.09 -15.60
CA CYS A 57 -13.17 10.36 -15.71
C CYS A 57 -14.29 11.21 -16.33
N SER A 58 -14.35 12.51 -16.00
CA SER A 58 -15.34 13.43 -16.58
C SER A 58 -15.19 13.60 -18.10
N ARG A 59 -13.96 13.42 -18.62
CA ARG A 59 -13.61 13.56 -20.04
C ARG A 59 -13.61 12.24 -20.80
N ASN A 60 -13.58 11.10 -20.10
CA ASN A 60 -13.49 9.77 -20.70
C ASN A 60 -14.48 8.81 -20.03
N SER A 61 -15.59 8.54 -20.73
CA SER A 61 -16.64 7.65 -20.23
C SER A 61 -16.14 6.22 -20.00
N VAL A 62 -15.23 5.71 -20.83
CA VAL A 62 -14.66 4.36 -20.66
C VAL A 62 -13.91 4.27 -19.33
N LEU A 63 -13.10 5.28 -19.00
CA LEU A 63 -12.38 5.32 -17.74
C LEU A 63 -13.32 5.39 -16.53
N ARG A 64 -14.37 6.20 -16.61
CA ARG A 64 -15.40 6.29 -15.57
C ARG A 64 -16.13 4.97 -15.37
N ASP A 65 -16.54 4.32 -16.47
CA ASP A 65 -17.26 3.06 -16.41
C ASP A 65 -16.35 1.96 -15.85
N PHE A 66 -15.06 1.95 -16.22
CA PHE A 66 -14.05 1.07 -15.63
C PHE A 66 -13.85 1.31 -14.12
N ALA A 67 -13.80 2.57 -13.67
CA ALA A 67 -13.76 2.88 -12.24
C ALA A 67 -14.99 2.32 -11.49
N GLY A 68 -16.16 2.38 -12.12
CA GLY A 68 -17.38 1.76 -11.60
C GLY A 68 -17.27 0.24 -11.48
N LEU A 69 -16.75 -0.43 -12.51
CA LEU A 69 -16.51 -1.88 -12.49
C LEU A 69 -15.55 -2.30 -11.38
N LEU A 70 -14.43 -1.58 -11.20
CA LEU A 70 -13.49 -1.85 -10.11
C LEU A 70 -14.18 -1.75 -8.75
N ALA A 71 -14.92 -0.66 -8.50
CA ALA A 71 -15.64 -0.46 -7.25
C ALA A 71 -16.69 -1.56 -7.00
N THR A 72 -17.48 -1.91 -8.01
CA THR A 72 -18.56 -2.91 -7.87
C THR A 72 -18.04 -4.34 -7.73
N HIS A 73 -17.03 -4.73 -8.51
CA HIS A 73 -16.61 -6.14 -8.60
C HIS A 73 -15.43 -6.50 -7.71
N THR A 74 -14.61 -5.52 -7.32
CA THR A 74 -13.40 -5.78 -6.51
C THR A 74 -13.37 -4.99 -5.20
N GLY A 75 -14.24 -3.99 -5.04
CA GLY A 75 -14.22 -3.10 -3.88
C GLY A 75 -13.02 -2.14 -3.84
N THR A 76 -12.22 -2.07 -4.91
CA THR A 76 -11.05 -1.19 -5.01
C THR A 76 -11.39 0.10 -5.75
N ARG A 77 -10.62 1.16 -5.49
CA ARG A 77 -10.74 2.44 -6.18
C ARG A 77 -9.85 2.42 -7.42
N LEU A 78 -10.23 3.16 -8.47
CA LEU A 78 -9.37 3.34 -9.64
C LEU A 78 -7.96 3.81 -9.27
N THR A 79 -7.84 4.70 -8.27
CA THR A 79 -6.55 5.22 -7.76
C THR A 79 -5.61 4.14 -7.26
N ASP A 80 -6.14 3.02 -6.77
CA ASP A 80 -5.33 1.91 -6.23
C ASP A 80 -4.60 1.15 -7.35
N TRP A 81 -5.04 1.32 -8.60
CA TRP A 81 -4.50 0.66 -9.80
C TRP A 81 -3.67 1.58 -10.69
N ILE A 82 -3.58 2.87 -10.36
CA ILE A 82 -2.80 3.82 -11.15
C ILE A 82 -1.32 3.54 -10.92
N ASP A 83 -0.59 3.33 -12.01
CA ASP A 83 0.86 3.29 -11.97
C ASP A 83 1.42 4.71 -11.85
N HIS A 84 1.01 5.60 -12.77
CA HIS A 84 1.37 7.01 -12.76
C HIS A 84 0.37 7.86 -13.54
N LEU A 85 0.47 9.18 -13.35
CA LEU A 85 -0.30 10.19 -14.08
C LEU A 85 0.64 11.12 -14.87
N GLU A 86 0.23 11.53 -16.06
CA GLU A 86 0.80 12.68 -16.75
C GLU A 86 -0.20 13.82 -16.79
N VAL A 87 0.20 15.00 -16.32
CA VAL A 87 -0.60 16.23 -16.29
C VAL A 87 -0.02 17.32 -17.20
N CYS A 88 -0.87 18.30 -17.55
CA CYS A 88 -0.46 19.40 -18.42
C CYS A 88 0.47 20.40 -17.71
N THR A 89 0.23 20.68 -16.44
CA THR A 89 0.92 21.72 -15.64
C THR A 89 1.27 21.17 -14.26
N ALA A 90 2.19 21.85 -13.56
CA ALA A 90 2.59 21.49 -12.20
C ALA A 90 1.65 22.10 -11.12
N ASP A 91 0.48 22.61 -11.52
CA ASP A 91 -0.36 23.42 -10.64
C ASP A 91 -0.87 22.61 -9.45
N GLY A 92 -0.66 23.14 -8.24
CA GLY A 92 -1.07 22.53 -6.98
C GLY A 92 -0.25 21.32 -6.53
N LEU A 93 0.70 20.81 -7.32
CA LEU A 93 1.58 19.69 -6.91
C LEU A 93 2.41 20.02 -5.66
N PRO A 94 3.11 21.18 -5.57
CA PRO A 94 3.88 21.52 -4.38
C PRO A 94 3.00 21.66 -3.13
N ASP A 95 1.84 22.31 -3.28
CA ASP A 95 0.87 22.51 -2.18
C ASP A 95 0.26 21.18 -1.71
N ALA A 96 0.17 20.20 -2.62
CA ALA A 96 -0.26 18.84 -2.34
C ALA A 96 0.83 17.95 -1.74
N GLY A 97 2.05 18.46 -1.54
CA GLY A 97 3.17 17.73 -0.92
C GLY A 97 4.04 16.93 -1.88
N PHE A 98 3.84 17.07 -3.20
CA PHE A 98 4.71 16.45 -4.18
C PHE A 98 6.01 17.24 -4.37
N THR A 99 7.12 16.52 -4.48
CA THR A 99 8.46 17.08 -4.72
C THR A 99 8.99 16.61 -6.06
N LEU A 100 9.57 17.52 -6.83
CA LEU A 100 10.23 17.19 -8.11
C LEU A 100 11.55 16.46 -7.84
N ALA A 101 11.66 15.21 -8.29
CA ALA A 101 12.87 14.41 -8.31
C ALA A 101 13.78 14.79 -9.49
N ALA A 102 15.05 14.37 -9.42
CA ALA A 102 16.08 14.70 -10.40
C ALA A 102 15.82 14.12 -11.80
N ASP A 103 15.01 13.07 -11.89
CA ASP A 103 14.62 12.41 -13.13
C ASP A 103 13.38 13.04 -13.80
N GLY A 104 12.83 14.10 -13.21
CA GLY A 104 11.70 14.85 -13.75
C GLY A 104 10.32 14.36 -13.31
N TRP A 105 10.25 13.42 -12.37
CA TRP A 105 8.99 12.95 -11.77
C TRP A 105 8.69 13.69 -10.47
N TYR A 106 7.41 13.97 -10.23
CA TYR A 106 6.93 14.46 -8.95
C TYR A 106 6.51 13.26 -8.10
N GLU A 107 7.10 13.15 -6.91
CA GLU A 107 6.87 12.07 -5.97
C GLU A 107 6.38 12.60 -4.62
N HIS A 108 5.64 11.77 -3.88
CA HIS A 108 5.13 12.13 -2.56
C HIS A 108 5.74 11.24 -1.48
N SER A 109 6.77 11.72 -0.77
CA SER A 109 7.50 10.90 0.21
C SER A 109 6.69 10.48 1.44
N GLY A 110 5.63 11.23 1.77
CA GLY A 110 4.77 10.97 2.93
C GLY A 110 3.62 9.97 2.70
N ALA A 111 3.36 9.53 1.46
CA ALA A 111 2.23 8.66 1.15
C ALA A 111 2.47 7.84 -0.12
N LEU A 112 1.79 6.69 -0.21
CA LEU A 112 1.78 5.87 -1.42
C LEU A 112 0.78 6.44 -2.42
N LEU A 113 1.17 7.52 -3.09
CA LEU A 113 0.43 8.16 -4.17
C LEU A 113 1.14 7.89 -5.51
N PRO A 114 0.40 7.84 -6.63
CA PRO A 114 1.02 7.63 -7.93
C PRO A 114 1.99 8.79 -8.25
N PRO A 115 3.19 8.51 -8.77
CA PRO A 115 4.09 9.55 -9.26
C PRO A 115 3.46 10.29 -10.44
N ILE A 116 3.84 11.56 -10.58
CA ILE A 116 3.24 12.48 -11.54
C ILE A 116 4.32 13.02 -12.49
N ARG A 117 4.04 13.02 -13.79
CA ARG A 117 4.88 13.67 -14.79
C ARG A 117 4.18 14.86 -15.39
N VAL A 118 4.90 15.96 -15.58
CA VAL A 118 4.40 17.12 -16.32
C VAL A 118 4.88 17.02 -17.76
N SER A 119 3.96 16.82 -18.70
CA SER A 119 4.29 16.55 -20.13
C SER A 119 3.42 17.31 -21.13
N GLY A 120 2.50 18.15 -20.66
CA GLY A 120 1.50 18.80 -21.52
C GLY A 120 0.33 17.89 -21.92
N ARG A 121 0.35 16.61 -21.52
CA ARG A 121 -0.70 15.62 -21.82
C ARG A 121 -1.54 15.31 -20.59
N ARG A 122 -2.66 14.61 -20.80
CA ARG A 122 -3.50 14.02 -19.74
C ARG A 122 -3.51 12.51 -19.95
N ILE A 123 -2.65 11.80 -19.21
CA ILE A 123 -2.51 10.36 -19.32
C ILE A 123 -2.68 9.74 -17.94
N LEU A 124 -3.47 8.68 -17.86
CA LEU A 124 -3.52 7.80 -16.71
C LEU A 124 -3.04 6.43 -17.17
N VAL A 125 -1.98 5.94 -16.54
CA VAL A 125 -1.44 4.62 -16.83
C VAL A 125 -1.84 3.67 -15.72
N LEU A 126 -2.41 2.53 -16.10
CA LEU A 126 -2.81 1.48 -15.18
C LEU A 126 -1.66 0.50 -15.00
N ARG A 127 -1.45 0.08 -13.75
CA ARG A 127 -0.62 -1.08 -13.44
C ARG A 127 -1.39 -2.35 -13.79
N VAL A 128 -0.78 -3.21 -14.58
CA VAL A 128 -1.29 -4.54 -14.90
C VAL A 128 -0.19 -5.57 -14.65
N ASP A 129 -0.53 -6.70 -14.05
CA ASP A 129 0.45 -7.77 -13.78
C ASP A 129 0.93 -8.45 -15.08
N SER A 130 0.07 -8.48 -16.10
CA SER A 130 0.38 -9.04 -17.42
C SER A 130 -0.27 -8.20 -18.51
N VAL A 131 0.56 -7.54 -19.32
CA VAL A 131 0.12 -6.75 -20.47
C VAL A 131 -0.54 -7.63 -21.53
N SER A 132 0.00 -8.83 -21.75
CA SER A 132 -0.51 -9.78 -22.74
C SER A 132 -1.93 -10.25 -22.40
N ASP A 133 -2.18 -10.61 -21.14
CA ASP A 133 -3.50 -11.08 -20.72
C ASP A 133 -4.54 -9.96 -20.72
N PHE A 134 -4.11 -8.74 -20.41
CA PHE A 134 -4.95 -7.55 -20.48
C PHE A 134 -5.37 -7.24 -21.94
N ALA A 135 -4.41 -7.23 -22.87
CA ALA A 135 -4.67 -6.88 -24.26
C ALA A 135 -5.64 -7.85 -24.97
N VAL A 136 -5.56 -9.15 -24.67
CA VAL A 136 -6.45 -10.19 -25.24
C VAL A 136 -7.88 -10.06 -24.74
N THR A 137 -8.08 -9.54 -23.53
CA THR A 137 -9.42 -9.41 -22.93
C THR A 137 -10.14 -8.13 -23.38
N CYS A 138 -9.40 -7.11 -23.81
CA CYS A 138 -9.92 -5.80 -24.22
C CYS A 138 -10.07 -5.61 -25.75
N SER A 139 -9.73 -6.63 -26.56
CA SER A 139 -9.93 -6.67 -28.02
C SER A 139 -11.30 -7.22 -28.40
#